data_AF-A0A8H7TQZ3-F1
#
_entry.id   AF-A0A8H7TQZ3-F1
#
_cell.length_a   1.000
_cell.length_b   1.000
_cell.length_c   1.000
_cell.angle_alpha   90.00
_cell.angle_beta   90.00
_cell.angle_gamma   90.00
#
_symmetry.space_group_name_H-M   'P 1'
#
loop_
_entity.id
_entity.type
_entity.pdbx_description
1 polymer ?
#
loop_
_entity_poly.entity_id
_entity_poly.type
_entity_poly.pdbx_seq_one_letter_code
_entity_poly.pdbx_strand_id
1 'polypeptide(L)'
;MASDIMARIRWLFSRLVKSSYRYTPVPDDEAPQFRPHLVKERRKKAGYFCLGIALLLLLLYFAIPYGDLAKSLPGCERNGKCKPNPHRWGQYSPFFSVPSDIDGSIPAGCEVTLALVLSRHGSRNPTSPKSALYKDLIEHIQSSVSHYGEGFEFLADYAYTLGNDDLTIYGEQQMVDSGAAFYKRYRKLADDIDPFIRAAGSSRVIASAKNFTHGLYAARGNGGSHAEEDILIIPEADSFNNSINHGSCSRFEDGPYSDLKHEKQAAWKERWLPSITKRLNQKLPGANLSLTETVYFMDLCPFHSVADKNAKPSQFCSLFSEDEWRGYDYFESLDKWYGYGFGNPLGPTQGWAMSTR
;
A
#
# COMPACT_ATOMS: atom_id res chain seq x y z
N MET A 1 -30.93 -2.88 15.91
CA MET A 1 -30.69 -3.70 17.12
C MET A 1 -29.52 -3.23 17.98
N ALA A 2 -28.47 -2.59 17.42
CA ALA A 2 -27.39 -1.98 18.21
C ALA A 2 -27.72 -0.60 18.83
N SER A 3 -28.72 0.11 18.31
CA SER A 3 -29.16 1.43 18.81
C SER A 3 -29.96 1.38 20.13
N ASP A 4 -30.66 0.27 20.38
CA ASP A 4 -31.53 0.08 21.55
C ASP A 4 -30.74 -0.28 22.82
N ILE A 5 -29.59 -0.96 22.65
CA ILE A 5 -28.70 -1.35 23.75
C ILE A 5 -27.97 -0.13 24.31
N MET A 6 -27.51 0.79 23.45
CA MET A 6 -26.84 2.03 23.87
C MET A 6 -27.79 3.01 24.58
N ALA A 7 -29.08 3.02 24.20
CA ALA A 7 -30.11 3.80 24.87
C ALA A 7 -30.40 3.27 26.30
N ARG A 8 -30.43 1.95 26.49
CA ARG A 8 -30.61 1.33 27.82
C ARG A 8 -29.42 1.55 28.75
N ILE A 9 -28.20 1.57 28.21
CA ILE A 9 -26.98 1.87 28.99
C ILE A 9 -26.96 3.34 29.42
N ARG A 10 -27.32 4.29 28.54
CA ARG A 10 -27.45 5.72 28.89
C ARG A 10 -28.56 5.97 29.91
N TRP A 11 -29.67 5.25 29.83
CA TRP A 11 -30.77 5.32 30.81
C TRP A 11 -30.33 4.84 32.20
N LEU A 12 -29.60 3.71 32.28
CA LEU A 12 -29.06 3.18 33.55
C LEU A 12 -28.06 4.12 34.23
N PHE A 13 -27.17 4.76 33.46
CA PHE A 13 -26.23 5.74 34.02
C PHE A 13 -26.90 7.03 34.49
N SER A 14 -27.98 7.48 33.83
CA SER A 14 -28.72 8.69 34.23
C SER A 14 -29.49 8.56 35.56
N ARG A 15 -29.75 7.31 36.01
CA ARG A 15 -30.41 7.01 37.30
C ARG A 15 -29.44 6.88 38.48
N LEU A 16 -28.14 6.69 38.22
CA LEU A 16 -27.12 6.51 39.27
C LEU A 16 -26.56 7.83 39.80
N VAL A 17 -26.85 8.96 39.15
CA VAL A 17 -26.34 10.30 39.55
C VAL A 17 -27.51 11.26 39.74
N LYS A 18 -28.37 11.01 40.73
CA LYS A 18 -29.30 12.00 41.29
C LYS A 18 -29.68 11.59 42.72
N SER A 19 -28.79 11.88 43.66
CA SER A 19 -29.17 11.98 45.07
C SER A 19 -29.23 13.46 45.42
N SER A 20 -30.43 14.03 45.44
CA SER A 20 -30.68 15.32 46.06
C SER A 20 -30.60 15.15 47.57
N TYR A 21 -29.57 15.68 48.21
CA TYR A 21 -29.50 15.70 49.67
C TYR A 21 -30.53 16.70 50.21
N ARG A 22 -31.61 16.20 50.83
CA ARG A 22 -32.46 17.00 51.72
C ARG A 22 -31.86 16.93 53.11
N TYR A 23 -31.48 18.07 53.67
CA TYR A 23 -31.03 18.19 55.05
C TYR A 23 -32.24 18.42 55.95
N THR A 24 -32.46 17.53 56.92
CA THR A 24 -33.30 17.78 58.09
C THR A 24 -32.37 17.82 59.30
N PRO A 25 -32.37 18.88 60.12
CA PRO A 25 -31.59 18.90 61.34
C PRO A 25 -32.15 17.87 62.33
N VAL A 26 -31.26 17.06 62.91
CA VAL A 26 -31.58 16.14 64.02
C VAL A 26 -31.57 16.96 65.31
N PRO A 27 -32.54 16.80 66.22
CA PRO A 27 -32.55 17.48 67.51
C PRO A 27 -31.28 17.17 68.32
N ASP A 28 -30.73 18.19 68.97
CA ASP A 28 -29.63 18.06 69.94
C ASP A 28 -30.14 17.30 71.17
N ASP A 29 -30.14 15.97 71.09
CA ASP A 29 -29.95 15.05 72.21
C ASP A 29 -29.82 13.64 71.62
N GLU A 30 -28.69 12.97 71.93
CA GLU A 30 -28.24 11.64 71.46
C GLU A 30 -27.36 11.58 70.19
N ALA A 31 -26.13 12.07 70.29
CA ALA A 31 -25.05 11.69 69.37
C ALA A 31 -24.50 10.27 69.69
N PRO A 32 -24.52 9.29 68.76
CA PRO A 32 -23.83 8.02 68.96
C PRO A 32 -22.31 8.22 68.92
N GLN A 33 -21.59 7.72 69.92
CA GLN A 33 -20.12 7.76 69.98
C GLN A 33 -19.47 7.15 68.72
N PHE A 34 -18.77 7.99 67.96
CA PHE A 34 -17.98 7.57 66.81
C PHE A 34 -16.82 6.68 67.28
N ARG A 35 -16.88 5.37 67.05
CA ARG A 35 -15.80 4.41 67.38
C ARG A 35 -14.81 4.30 66.22
N PRO A 36 -13.65 4.98 66.25
CA PRO A 36 -12.76 5.10 65.09
C PRO A 36 -12.07 3.77 64.72
N HIS A 37 -11.96 2.85 65.68
CA HIS A 37 -11.25 1.59 65.54
C HIS A 37 -11.95 0.60 64.57
N LEU A 38 -13.29 0.53 64.59
CA LEU A 38 -14.06 -0.36 63.71
C LEU A 38 -14.05 0.10 62.25
N VAL A 39 -13.99 1.41 62.00
CA VAL A 39 -13.90 1.98 60.65
C VAL A 39 -12.52 1.72 60.03
N LYS A 40 -11.45 1.80 60.83
CA LYS A 40 -10.08 1.55 60.38
C LYS A 40 -9.86 0.08 60.01
N GLU A 41 -10.45 -0.85 60.75
CA GLU A 41 -10.36 -2.29 60.46
C GLU A 41 -11.18 -2.69 59.22
N ARG A 42 -12.39 -2.13 59.05
CA ARG A 42 -13.20 -2.35 57.83
C ARG A 42 -12.54 -1.79 56.58
N ARG A 43 -11.89 -0.62 56.64
CA ARG A 43 -11.13 -0.06 55.50
C ARG A 43 -9.91 -0.92 55.13
N LYS A 44 -9.21 -1.48 56.11
CA LYS A 44 -8.11 -2.43 55.84
C LYS A 44 -8.61 -3.71 55.17
N LYS A 45 -9.70 -4.31 55.67
CA LYS A 45 -10.30 -5.52 55.08
C LYS A 45 -10.81 -5.27 53.65
N ALA A 46 -11.43 -4.12 53.40
CA ALA A 46 -11.83 -3.70 52.05
C ALA A 46 -10.62 -3.49 51.13
N GLY A 47 -9.52 -2.92 51.63
CA GLY A 47 -8.27 -2.76 50.88
C GLY A 47 -7.66 -4.09 50.46
N TYR A 48 -7.57 -5.07 51.37
CA TYR A 48 -7.07 -6.42 51.05
C TYR A 48 -7.98 -7.16 50.06
N PHE A 49 -9.30 -6.97 50.16
CA PHE A 49 -10.26 -7.57 49.23
C PHE A 49 -10.11 -7.00 47.81
N CYS A 50 -9.98 -5.67 47.67
CA CYS A 50 -9.73 -5.03 46.36
C CYS A 50 -8.37 -5.46 45.77
N LEU A 51 -7.32 -5.58 46.60
CA LEU A 51 -6.01 -6.05 46.16
C LEU A 51 -6.08 -7.51 45.67
N GLY A 52 -6.84 -8.36 46.37
CA GLY A 52 -7.08 -9.74 45.97
C GLY A 52 -7.81 -9.86 44.63
N ILE A 53 -8.85 -9.05 44.41
CA ILE A 53 -9.56 -8.99 43.12
C ILE A 53 -8.63 -8.50 42.01
N ALA A 54 -7.84 -7.45 42.26
CA ALA A 54 -6.90 -6.92 41.27
C ALA A 54 -5.86 -7.97 40.85
N LEU A 55 -5.31 -8.71 41.81
CA LEU A 55 -4.38 -9.81 41.55
C LEU A 55 -5.05 -10.97 40.80
N LEU A 56 -6.29 -11.32 41.14
CA LEU A 56 -7.04 -12.36 40.44
C LEU A 56 -7.34 -11.97 38.99
N LEU A 57 -7.71 -10.71 38.75
CA LEU A 57 -7.92 -10.18 37.40
C LEU A 57 -6.61 -10.11 36.60
N LEU A 58 -5.49 -9.79 37.25
CA LEU A 58 -4.17 -9.84 36.62
C LEU A 58 -3.80 -11.28 36.25
N LEU A 59 -4.00 -12.22 37.16
CA LEU A 59 -3.76 -13.65 36.91
C LEU A 59 -4.66 -14.18 35.80
N LEU A 60 -5.93 -13.78 35.75
CA LEU A 60 -6.83 -14.13 34.65
C LEU A 60 -6.41 -13.48 33.33
N TYR A 61 -5.91 -12.24 33.35
CA TYR A 61 -5.37 -11.56 32.18
C TYR A 61 -4.14 -12.27 31.61
N PHE A 62 -3.25 -12.77 32.48
CA PHE A 62 -2.07 -13.55 32.08
C PHE A 62 -2.34 -15.04 31.84
N ALA A 63 -3.45 -15.58 32.36
CA ALA A 63 -3.89 -16.96 32.13
C ALA A 63 -4.73 -17.12 30.85
N ILE A 64 -5.09 -16.04 30.17
CA ILE A 64 -5.55 -16.12 28.77
C ILE A 64 -4.31 -16.44 27.93
N PRO A 65 -4.21 -17.65 27.34
CA PRO A 65 -3.15 -17.91 26.39
C PRO A 65 -3.43 -17.05 25.17
N TYR A 66 -2.74 -15.92 25.06
CA TYR A 66 -2.71 -15.09 23.85
C TYR A 66 -2.31 -15.90 22.60
N GLY A 67 -1.80 -17.14 22.77
CA GLY A 67 -1.46 -18.07 21.71
C GLY A 67 -2.59 -18.92 21.12
N ASP A 68 -3.77 -19.04 21.75
CA ASP A 68 -4.82 -19.96 21.27
C ASP A 68 -6.07 -19.29 20.68
N LEU A 69 -6.33 -18.01 20.97
CA LEU A 69 -7.45 -17.31 20.31
C LEU A 69 -7.14 -16.92 18.85
N ALA A 70 -5.85 -16.85 18.48
CA ALA A 70 -5.40 -16.61 17.10
C ALA A 70 -5.46 -17.87 16.20
N LYS A 71 -5.84 -19.05 16.73
CA LYS A 71 -5.84 -20.32 15.98
C LYS A 71 -7.17 -20.71 15.31
N SER A 72 -8.24 -19.91 15.35
CA SER A 72 -9.58 -20.41 14.99
C SER A 72 -10.23 -19.96 13.68
N LEU A 73 -9.47 -19.38 12.74
CA LEU A 73 -9.86 -19.41 11.31
C LEU A 73 -8.60 -19.71 10.48
N PRO A 74 -8.60 -20.73 9.60
CA PRO A 74 -7.52 -20.87 8.63
C PRO A 74 -7.55 -19.62 7.75
N GLY A 75 -6.48 -18.82 7.79
CA GLY A 75 -6.35 -17.65 6.95
C GLY A 75 -6.45 -18.03 5.46
N CYS A 76 -7.00 -17.13 4.65
CA CYS A 76 -7.27 -17.35 3.23
C CYS A 76 -6.00 -17.71 2.42
N GLU A 77 -4.83 -17.33 2.94
CA GLU A 77 -3.53 -17.57 2.33
C GLU A 77 -3.12 -19.05 2.38
N ARG A 78 -3.81 -19.84 3.22
CA ARG A 78 -3.57 -21.29 3.34
C ARG A 78 -4.20 -22.10 2.22
N ASN A 79 -5.18 -21.57 1.50
CA ASN A 79 -5.84 -22.28 0.40
C ASN A 79 -5.89 -21.46 -0.89
N GLY A 80 -5.13 -20.36 -0.96
CA GLY A 80 -5.05 -19.52 -2.15
C GLY A 80 -6.37 -18.81 -2.47
N LYS A 81 -7.22 -18.53 -1.47
CA LYS A 81 -8.54 -17.89 -1.66
C LYS A 81 -8.60 -16.46 -1.13
N CYS A 82 -7.47 -15.81 -0.89
CA CYS A 82 -7.47 -14.42 -0.48
C CYS A 82 -8.05 -13.53 -1.58
N LYS A 83 -8.78 -12.49 -1.16
CA LYS A 83 -9.27 -11.45 -2.06
C LYS A 83 -8.14 -10.44 -2.28
N PRO A 84 -7.58 -10.34 -3.49
CA PRO A 84 -6.48 -9.43 -3.74
C PRO A 84 -6.99 -7.98 -3.75
N ASN A 85 -6.14 -7.08 -3.26
CA ASN A 85 -6.37 -5.64 -3.33
C ASN A 85 -5.23 -5.01 -4.16
N PRO A 86 -5.48 -4.60 -5.42
CA PRO A 86 -4.45 -4.06 -6.31
C PRO A 86 -3.87 -2.73 -5.84
N HIS A 87 -4.45 -2.09 -4.82
CA HIS A 87 -3.96 -0.84 -4.24
C HIS A 87 -2.81 -1.05 -3.23
N ARG A 88 -2.31 -2.28 -3.10
CA ARG A 88 -1.26 -2.68 -2.13
C ARG A 88 -0.01 -3.25 -2.79
N TRP A 89 0.25 -2.85 -4.02
CA TRP A 89 1.39 -3.32 -4.79
C TRP A 89 2.47 -2.24 -4.94
N GLY A 90 2.49 -1.23 -4.06
CA GLY A 90 3.44 -0.12 -4.14
C GLY A 90 3.40 0.55 -5.52
N GLN A 91 4.58 0.78 -6.11
CA GLN A 91 4.71 1.39 -7.44
C GLN A 91 4.25 0.50 -8.60
N TYR A 92 3.87 -0.76 -8.35
CA TYR A 92 3.30 -1.66 -9.36
C TYR A 92 1.77 -1.66 -9.36
N SER A 93 1.14 -0.97 -8.40
CA SER A 93 -0.31 -0.78 -8.39
C SER A 93 -0.74 0.00 -9.64
N PRO A 94 -1.73 -0.49 -10.41
CA PRO A 94 -2.43 0.35 -11.38
C PRO A 94 -2.92 1.64 -10.72
N PHE A 95 -2.99 2.74 -11.49
CA PHE A 95 -3.51 4.00 -10.98
C PHE A 95 -4.91 3.82 -10.37
N PHE A 96 -5.09 4.39 -9.18
CA PHE A 96 -6.39 4.58 -8.55
C PHE A 96 -6.48 5.99 -7.98
N SER A 97 -7.67 6.58 -8.03
CA SER A 97 -7.89 7.89 -7.42
C SER A 97 -7.81 7.78 -5.89
N VAL A 98 -7.03 8.65 -5.27
CA VAL A 98 -6.91 8.71 -3.81
C VAL A 98 -8.01 9.62 -3.27
N PRO A 99 -8.82 9.16 -2.29
CA PRO A 99 -9.83 9.99 -1.66
C PRO A 99 -9.23 11.27 -1.07
N SER A 100 -9.92 12.39 -1.25
CA SER A 100 -9.54 13.70 -0.74
C SER A 100 -10.78 14.35 -0.13
N ASP A 101 -10.62 14.96 1.05
CA ASP A 101 -11.66 15.82 1.65
C ASP A 101 -11.81 17.15 0.90
N ILE A 102 -10.82 17.51 0.08
CA ILE A 102 -10.84 18.69 -0.79
C ILE A 102 -11.44 18.28 -2.14
N ASP A 103 -12.49 18.99 -2.56
CA ASP A 103 -13.07 18.85 -3.90
C ASP A 103 -12.05 19.22 -4.98
N GLY A 104 -11.79 18.29 -5.90
CA GLY A 104 -10.88 18.48 -7.01
C GLY A 104 -11.48 19.24 -8.20
N SER A 105 -12.75 19.68 -8.13
CA SER A 105 -13.39 20.50 -9.16
C SER A 105 -12.76 21.89 -9.26
N ILE A 106 -12.92 22.55 -10.42
CA ILE A 106 -12.48 23.95 -10.58
C ILE A 106 -13.44 24.82 -9.73
N PRO A 107 -12.94 25.63 -8.78
CA PRO A 107 -13.82 26.44 -7.94
C PRO A 107 -14.71 27.39 -8.76
N ALA A 108 -15.92 27.66 -8.25
CA ALA A 108 -16.86 28.55 -8.92
C ALA A 108 -16.27 29.95 -9.09
N GLY A 109 -16.34 30.50 -10.31
CA GLY A 109 -15.76 31.80 -10.67
C GLY A 109 -14.28 31.76 -11.01
N CYS A 110 -13.62 30.60 -10.94
CA CYS A 110 -12.24 30.41 -11.40
C CYS A 110 -12.18 29.81 -12.81
N GLU A 111 -11.11 30.13 -13.52
CA GLU A 111 -10.75 29.54 -14.80
C GLU A 111 -9.29 29.10 -14.76
N VAL A 112 -8.99 27.95 -15.35
CA VAL A 112 -7.63 27.41 -15.42
C VAL A 112 -6.89 28.14 -16.53
N THR A 113 -5.84 28.89 -16.17
CA THR A 113 -4.98 29.62 -17.12
C THR A 113 -3.72 28.85 -17.49
N LEU A 114 -3.34 27.85 -16.69
CA LEU A 114 -2.21 26.96 -16.93
C LEU A 114 -2.48 25.59 -16.27
N ALA A 115 -2.16 24.52 -16.97
CA ALA A 115 -2.16 23.17 -16.43
C ALA A 115 -0.82 22.48 -16.73
N LEU A 116 -0.22 21.87 -15.70
CA LEU A 116 0.99 21.06 -15.83
C LEU A 116 0.69 19.65 -15.33
N VAL A 117 1.06 18.64 -16.12
CA VAL A 117 0.94 17.23 -15.74
C VAL A 117 2.33 16.61 -15.73
N LEU A 118 2.65 15.94 -14.63
CA LEU A 118 3.77 15.02 -14.54
C LEU A 118 3.20 13.61 -14.48
N SER A 119 3.44 12.82 -15.53
CA SER A 119 2.95 11.45 -15.63
C SER A 119 4.10 10.46 -15.62
N ARG A 120 3.91 9.33 -14.93
CA ARG A 120 4.74 8.14 -15.11
C ARG A 120 4.29 7.41 -16.38
N HIS A 121 5.11 6.45 -16.80
CA HIS A 121 4.70 5.44 -17.77
C HIS A 121 3.54 4.58 -17.22
N GLY A 122 2.78 3.94 -18.12
CA GLY A 122 1.72 2.99 -17.77
C GLY A 122 2.24 1.67 -17.20
N SER A 123 1.34 0.72 -16.92
CA SER A 123 1.73 -0.63 -16.49
C SER A 123 2.64 -1.31 -17.52
N ARG A 124 3.61 -2.10 -17.04
CA ARG A 124 4.66 -2.67 -17.89
C ARG A 124 4.99 -4.09 -17.47
N ASN A 125 5.68 -4.80 -18.37
CA ASN A 125 6.35 -6.04 -18.05
C ASN A 125 7.51 -5.81 -17.04
N PRO A 126 7.99 -6.87 -16.36
CA PRO A 126 9.22 -6.81 -15.56
C PRO A 126 10.39 -6.28 -16.38
N THR A 127 11.40 -5.68 -15.73
CA THR A 127 12.63 -5.36 -16.47
C THR A 127 13.33 -6.64 -16.90
N SER A 128 14.11 -6.63 -17.98
CA SER A 128 14.80 -7.82 -18.48
C SER A 128 15.52 -8.64 -17.38
N PRO A 129 16.32 -8.03 -16.47
CA PRO A 129 16.96 -8.79 -15.38
C PRO A 129 15.96 -9.39 -14.38
N LYS A 130 14.85 -8.69 -14.08
CA LYS A 130 13.82 -9.20 -13.17
C LYS A 130 13.02 -10.32 -13.80
N SER A 131 12.71 -10.22 -15.09
CA SER A 131 11.97 -11.25 -15.82
C SER A 131 12.74 -12.57 -15.83
N ALA A 132 14.06 -12.52 -16.03
CA ALA A 132 14.93 -13.69 -15.92
C ALA A 132 14.87 -14.32 -14.51
N LEU A 133 15.03 -13.51 -13.45
CA LEU A 133 14.95 -14.01 -12.07
C LEU A 133 13.58 -14.63 -11.73
N TYR A 134 12.50 -14.07 -12.24
CA TYR A 134 11.14 -14.59 -12.02
C TYR A 134 10.90 -15.89 -12.80
N LYS A 135 11.43 -15.98 -14.02
CA LYS A 135 11.39 -17.20 -14.81
C LYS A 135 12.18 -18.32 -14.13
N ASP A 136 13.42 -18.04 -13.71
CA ASP A 136 14.28 -19.00 -13.00
C ASP A 136 13.62 -19.49 -11.70
N LEU A 137 12.94 -18.60 -10.96
CA LEU A 137 12.17 -18.98 -9.77
C LEU A 137 11.06 -19.99 -10.08
N ILE A 138 10.30 -19.77 -11.16
CA ILE A 138 9.23 -20.69 -11.58
C ILE A 138 9.80 -22.03 -12.02
N GLU A 139 10.86 -22.03 -12.83
CA GLU A 139 11.54 -23.25 -13.28
C GLU A 139 12.14 -24.04 -12.11
N HIS A 140 12.71 -23.35 -11.13
CA HIS A 140 13.19 -23.96 -9.88
C HIS A 140 12.05 -24.60 -9.09
N ILE A 141 10.91 -23.90 -8.90
CA ILE A 141 9.74 -24.47 -8.23
C ILE A 141 9.24 -25.71 -8.97
N GLN A 142 9.13 -25.67 -10.30
CA GLN A 142 8.62 -26.78 -11.12
C GLN A 142 9.56 -27.98 -11.17
N SER A 143 10.87 -27.76 -11.06
CA SER A 143 11.86 -28.86 -11.05
C SER A 143 12.09 -29.47 -9.67
N SER A 144 11.84 -28.72 -8.58
CA SER A 144 12.12 -29.16 -7.21
C SER A 144 10.89 -29.66 -6.43
N VAL A 145 9.68 -29.24 -6.82
CA VAL A 145 8.44 -29.56 -6.11
C VAL A 145 7.71 -30.71 -6.81
N SER A 146 7.43 -31.78 -6.05
CA SER A 146 6.64 -32.93 -6.53
C SER A 146 5.19 -32.92 -6.06
N HIS A 147 4.87 -32.12 -5.04
CA HIS A 147 3.53 -31.99 -4.48
C HIS A 147 3.20 -30.53 -4.21
N TYR A 148 2.17 -30.02 -4.87
CA TYR A 148 1.67 -28.66 -4.67
C TYR A 148 0.52 -28.68 -3.66
N GLY A 149 0.66 -27.95 -2.56
CA GLY A 149 -0.39 -27.85 -1.56
C GLY A 149 -1.61 -27.06 -2.05
N GLU A 150 -2.75 -27.22 -1.37
CA GLU A 150 -4.01 -26.55 -1.74
C GLU A 150 -3.82 -25.05 -2.02
N GLY A 151 -4.25 -24.61 -3.21
CA GLY A 151 -4.16 -23.26 -3.74
C GLY A 151 -2.96 -23.00 -4.65
N PHE A 152 -1.98 -23.90 -4.67
CA PHE A 152 -0.70 -23.76 -5.40
C PHE A 152 -0.60 -24.68 -6.63
N GLU A 153 -1.62 -25.51 -6.88
CA GLU A 153 -1.61 -26.54 -7.92
C GLU A 153 -1.41 -25.96 -9.33
N PHE A 154 -1.87 -24.74 -9.57
CA PHE A 154 -1.71 -24.06 -10.85
C PHE A 154 -0.24 -23.89 -11.27
N LEU A 155 0.70 -23.91 -10.32
CA LEU A 155 2.12 -23.76 -10.59
C LEU A 155 2.72 -24.96 -11.34
N ALA A 156 2.08 -26.13 -11.27
CA ALA A 156 2.55 -27.33 -11.98
C ALA A 156 2.58 -27.10 -13.50
N ASP A 157 1.56 -26.41 -14.02
CA ASP A 157 1.37 -26.16 -15.46
C ASP A 157 1.55 -24.68 -15.83
N TYR A 158 1.97 -23.84 -14.88
CA TYR A 158 2.14 -22.41 -15.10
C TYR A 158 3.29 -22.15 -16.10
N ALA A 159 2.97 -21.58 -17.24
CA ALA A 159 3.95 -21.13 -18.22
C ALA A 159 4.30 -19.65 -18.00
N TYR A 160 5.57 -19.36 -17.69
CA TYR A 160 6.05 -18.00 -17.62
C TYR A 160 6.08 -17.36 -19.02
N THR A 161 5.20 -16.39 -19.26
CA THR A 161 4.99 -15.75 -20.57
C THR A 161 5.11 -14.22 -20.54
N LEU A 162 5.55 -13.65 -19.41
CA LEU A 162 5.73 -12.20 -19.29
C LEU A 162 6.85 -11.72 -20.20
N GLY A 163 6.66 -10.55 -20.80
CA GLY A 163 7.67 -9.89 -21.64
C GLY A 163 8.76 -9.21 -20.81
N ASN A 164 9.43 -8.24 -21.42
CA ASN A 164 10.50 -7.47 -20.80
C ASN A 164 10.34 -5.98 -21.08
N ASP A 165 10.46 -5.15 -20.06
CA ASP A 165 10.57 -3.68 -20.05
C ASP A 165 9.39 -2.87 -20.61
N ASP A 166 8.78 -3.34 -21.70
CA ASP A 166 7.73 -2.68 -22.46
C ASP A 166 6.41 -2.58 -21.71
N LEU A 167 5.60 -1.60 -22.12
CA LEU A 167 4.23 -1.47 -21.65
C LEU A 167 3.43 -2.73 -21.96
N THR A 168 2.49 -3.06 -21.07
CA THR A 168 1.45 -4.03 -21.41
C THR A 168 0.34 -3.32 -22.17
N ILE A 169 -0.51 -4.07 -22.88
CA ILE A 169 -1.71 -3.52 -23.55
C ILE A 169 -2.57 -2.73 -22.53
N TYR A 170 -2.69 -3.25 -21.31
CA TYR A 170 -3.38 -2.54 -20.24
C TYR A 170 -2.69 -1.21 -19.87
N GLY A 171 -1.35 -1.20 -19.80
CA GLY A 171 -0.58 0.01 -19.54
C GLY A 171 -0.67 1.06 -20.64
N GLU A 172 -0.75 0.65 -21.90
CA GLU A 172 -1.02 1.56 -23.03
C GLU A 172 -2.41 2.20 -22.87
N GLN A 173 -3.44 1.39 -22.60
CA GLN A 173 -4.79 1.88 -22.38
C GLN A 173 -4.89 2.84 -21.20
N GLN A 174 -4.16 2.59 -20.10
CA GLN A 174 -4.10 3.54 -18.98
C GLN A 174 -3.62 4.93 -19.42
N MET A 175 -2.68 4.99 -20.36
CA MET A 175 -2.16 6.27 -20.85
C MET A 175 -3.14 6.95 -21.80
N VAL A 176 -3.83 6.19 -22.66
CA VAL A 176 -4.95 6.70 -23.48
C VAL A 176 -6.05 7.29 -22.59
N ASP A 177 -6.47 6.56 -21.56
CA ASP A 177 -7.48 7.01 -20.60
C ASP A 177 -7.02 8.25 -19.83
N SER A 178 -5.73 8.32 -19.46
CA SER A 178 -5.12 9.48 -18.81
C SER A 178 -5.16 10.73 -19.70
N GLY A 179 -4.85 10.59 -21.00
CA GLY A 179 -4.95 11.67 -21.99
C GLY A 179 -6.39 12.18 -22.16
N ALA A 180 -7.35 11.26 -22.29
CA ALA A 180 -8.76 11.60 -22.38
C ALA A 180 -9.27 12.28 -21.09
N ALA A 181 -8.83 11.81 -19.92
CA ALA A 181 -9.15 12.41 -18.63
C ALA A 181 -8.56 13.83 -18.50
N PHE A 182 -7.33 14.06 -18.97
CA PHE A 182 -6.73 15.39 -19.03
C PHE A 182 -7.56 16.34 -19.89
N TYR A 183 -7.91 15.94 -21.12
CA TYR A 183 -8.75 16.74 -22.00
C TYR A 183 -10.09 17.07 -21.34
N LYS A 184 -10.78 16.07 -20.79
CA LYS A 184 -12.07 16.27 -20.12
C LYS A 184 -11.98 17.26 -18.96
N ARG A 185 -10.88 17.19 -18.18
CA ARG A 185 -10.67 18.07 -17.02
C ARG A 185 -10.34 19.51 -17.43
N TYR A 186 -9.51 19.69 -18.44
CA TYR A 186 -8.99 21.00 -18.86
C TYR A 186 -9.54 21.46 -20.22
N ARG A 187 -10.73 20.97 -20.60
CA ARG A 187 -11.31 21.16 -21.94
C ARG A 187 -11.25 22.60 -22.42
N LYS A 188 -11.65 23.56 -21.59
CA LYS A 188 -11.62 24.99 -21.94
C LYS A 188 -10.24 25.49 -22.36
N LEU A 189 -9.19 25.00 -21.71
CA LEU A 189 -7.80 25.36 -22.04
C LEU A 189 -7.30 24.57 -23.26
N ALA A 190 -7.60 23.28 -23.31
CA ALA A 190 -7.11 22.35 -24.34
C ALA A 190 -7.85 22.49 -25.70
N ASP A 191 -9.00 23.15 -25.74
CA ASP A 191 -9.69 23.46 -26.99
C ASP A 191 -8.94 24.54 -27.80
N ASP A 192 -8.30 25.50 -27.11
CA ASP A 192 -7.62 26.65 -27.72
C ASP A 192 -6.08 26.50 -27.76
N ILE A 193 -5.49 25.66 -26.91
CA ILE A 193 -4.04 25.53 -26.75
C ILE A 193 -3.61 24.07 -26.89
N ASP A 194 -2.70 23.82 -27.82
CA ASP A 194 -2.02 22.53 -27.92
C ASP A 194 -0.98 22.40 -26.79
N PRO A 195 -1.01 21.31 -26.00
CA PRO A 195 -0.07 21.12 -24.91
C PRO A 195 1.34 20.88 -25.45
N PHE A 196 2.33 21.49 -24.80
CA PHE A 196 3.73 21.14 -25.03
C PHE A 196 4.09 19.87 -24.24
N ILE A 197 4.49 18.82 -24.96
CA ILE A 197 4.73 17.48 -24.38
C ILE A 197 6.22 17.15 -24.43
N ARG A 198 6.74 16.63 -23.31
CA ARG A 198 8.12 16.13 -23.20
C ARG A 198 8.11 14.71 -22.63
N ALA A 199 9.05 13.87 -23.07
CA ALA A 199 9.21 12.52 -22.57
C ALA A 199 10.69 12.21 -22.29
N ALA A 200 10.96 11.43 -21.24
CA ALA A 200 12.30 10.91 -21.00
C ALA A 200 12.62 9.83 -22.05
N GLY A 201 13.89 9.70 -22.42
CA GLY A 201 14.40 8.86 -23.51
C GLY A 201 14.26 7.34 -23.32
N SER A 202 13.42 6.87 -22.42
CA SER A 202 13.09 5.46 -22.22
C SER A 202 11.92 5.04 -23.11
N SER A 203 12.05 3.90 -23.82
CA SER A 203 11.04 3.38 -24.76
C SER A 203 9.62 3.38 -24.19
N ARG A 204 9.43 2.87 -22.97
CA ARG A 204 8.14 2.82 -22.26
C ARG A 204 7.59 4.21 -21.90
N VAL A 205 8.45 5.19 -21.63
CA VAL A 205 8.03 6.57 -21.33
C VAL A 205 7.61 7.27 -22.61
N ILE A 206 8.35 7.08 -23.70
CA ILE A 206 7.99 7.60 -25.03
C ILE A 206 6.66 7.00 -25.49
N ALA A 207 6.50 5.67 -25.41
CA ALA A 207 5.25 4.99 -25.77
C ALA A 207 4.08 5.48 -24.89
N SER A 208 4.31 5.74 -23.61
CA SER A 208 3.30 6.31 -22.72
C SER A 208 2.90 7.72 -23.12
N ALA A 209 3.86 8.57 -23.48
CA ALA A 209 3.60 9.94 -23.93
C ALA A 209 2.81 9.95 -25.26
N LYS A 210 3.13 9.04 -26.19
CA LYS A 210 2.36 8.85 -27.43
C LYS A 210 0.92 8.42 -27.15
N ASN A 211 0.71 7.38 -26.34
CA ASN A 211 -0.63 6.92 -25.97
C ASN A 211 -1.44 8.00 -25.21
N PHE A 212 -0.80 8.77 -24.34
CA PHE A 212 -1.43 9.92 -23.69
C PHE A 212 -1.87 10.98 -24.71
N THR A 213 -0.97 11.32 -25.64
CA THR A 213 -1.24 12.28 -26.72
C THR A 213 -2.40 11.78 -27.58
N HIS A 214 -2.37 10.51 -27.98
CA HIS A 214 -3.45 9.86 -28.71
C HIS A 214 -4.80 10.02 -27.99
N GLY A 215 -4.88 9.64 -26.71
CA GLY A 215 -6.12 9.73 -25.93
C GLY A 215 -6.63 11.16 -25.77
N LEU A 216 -5.74 12.13 -25.59
CA LEU A 216 -6.07 13.55 -25.53
C LEU A 216 -6.71 14.05 -26.83
N TYR A 217 -6.06 13.81 -27.98
CA TYR A 217 -6.54 14.29 -29.27
C TYR A 217 -7.78 13.51 -29.75
N ALA A 218 -7.87 12.21 -29.46
CA ALA A 218 -9.08 11.43 -29.70
C ALA A 218 -10.28 12.00 -28.91
N ALA A 219 -10.09 12.35 -27.63
CA ALA A 219 -11.14 12.95 -26.82
C ALA A 219 -11.55 14.36 -27.29
N ARG A 220 -10.62 15.10 -27.91
CA ARG A 220 -10.90 16.40 -28.58
C ARG A 220 -11.66 16.26 -29.90
N GLY A 221 -11.80 15.05 -30.45
CA GLY A 221 -12.41 14.80 -31.76
C GLY A 221 -11.42 14.87 -32.93
N ASN A 222 -10.12 14.96 -32.64
CA ASN A 222 -9.03 15.06 -33.61
C ASN A 222 -8.19 13.76 -33.65
N GLY A 223 -8.84 12.61 -33.81
CA GLY A 223 -8.21 11.27 -33.76
C GLY A 223 -7.17 10.95 -34.84
N GLY A 224 -6.70 11.94 -35.61
CA GLY A 224 -5.66 11.83 -36.64
C GLY A 224 -4.57 12.90 -36.56
N SER A 225 -4.40 13.56 -35.41
CA SER A 225 -3.31 14.52 -35.22
C SER A 225 -1.94 13.83 -35.17
N HIS A 226 -0.96 14.34 -35.94
CA HIS A 226 0.45 13.92 -35.89
C HIS A 226 1.19 14.48 -34.66
N ALA A 227 0.49 15.06 -33.68
CA ALA A 227 1.11 15.69 -32.49
C ALA A 227 1.99 14.74 -31.65
N GLU A 228 1.89 13.42 -31.85
CA GLU A 228 2.83 12.45 -31.28
C GLU A 228 4.27 12.61 -31.81
N GLU A 229 4.45 13.21 -32.98
CA GLU A 229 5.73 13.48 -33.63
C GLU A 229 6.41 14.73 -33.03
N ASP A 230 5.64 15.63 -32.41
CA ASP A 230 6.12 16.87 -31.79
C ASP A 230 6.61 16.69 -30.34
N ILE A 231 6.57 15.46 -29.81
CA ILE A 231 7.02 15.18 -28.44
C ILE A 231 8.52 15.39 -28.33
N LEU A 232 8.94 16.33 -27.46
CA LEU A 232 10.34 16.55 -27.17
C LEU A 232 10.90 15.39 -26.32
N ILE A 233 11.76 14.58 -26.93
CA ILE A 233 12.46 13.49 -26.25
C ILE A 233 13.73 14.02 -25.59
N ILE A 234 13.84 13.82 -24.27
CA ILE A 234 15.01 14.19 -23.48
C ILE A 234 15.84 12.92 -23.20
N PRO A 235 17.06 12.81 -23.73
CA PRO A 235 17.89 11.61 -23.57
C PRO A 235 18.09 11.19 -22.10
N GLU A 236 18.13 9.89 -21.87
CA GLU A 236 18.59 9.29 -20.61
C GLU A 236 20.03 8.82 -20.81
N ALA A 237 20.99 9.68 -20.45
CA ALA A 237 22.42 9.39 -20.52
C ALA A 237 23.12 10.11 -19.37
N ASP A 238 24.18 9.51 -18.82
CA ASP A 238 24.90 10.04 -17.65
C ASP A 238 25.44 11.47 -17.87
N SER A 239 25.78 11.80 -19.11
CA SER A 239 26.29 13.11 -19.52
C SER A 239 25.20 14.12 -19.91
N PHE A 240 23.92 13.74 -19.90
CA PHE A 240 22.82 14.61 -20.30
C PHE A 240 22.01 15.10 -19.09
N ASN A 241 21.89 16.42 -18.95
CA ASN A 241 21.07 17.01 -17.90
C ASN A 241 19.58 16.80 -18.22
N ASN A 242 18.98 15.81 -17.56
CA ASN A 242 17.57 15.47 -17.71
C ASN A 242 16.80 15.82 -16.42
N SER A 243 15.71 16.57 -16.54
CA SER A 243 14.87 16.99 -15.40
C SER A 243 13.70 16.02 -15.12
N ILE A 244 13.45 15.06 -16.01
CA ILE A 244 12.42 14.00 -15.89
C ILE A 244 13.04 12.61 -15.71
N ASN A 245 14.37 12.51 -15.56
CA ASN A 245 15.07 11.28 -15.17
C ASN A 245 16.34 11.64 -14.40
N HIS A 246 16.64 10.89 -13.33
CA HIS A 246 17.88 11.06 -12.56
C HIS A 246 19.05 10.29 -13.21
N GLY A 247 20.30 10.60 -12.84
CA GLY A 247 21.47 9.87 -13.33
C GLY A 247 22.78 10.67 -13.30
N SER A 248 22.71 11.99 -13.45
CA SER A 248 23.93 12.83 -13.52
C SER A 248 24.54 13.18 -12.14
N CYS A 249 23.85 12.89 -11.04
CA CYS A 249 24.31 13.18 -9.69
C CYS A 249 25.10 11.99 -9.12
N SER A 250 26.40 11.89 -9.41
CA SER A 250 27.24 10.75 -8.99
C SER A 250 27.23 10.45 -7.48
N ARG A 251 27.15 11.48 -6.62
CA ARG A 251 27.02 11.27 -5.17
C ARG A 251 25.68 10.69 -4.74
N PHE A 252 24.63 10.84 -5.54
CA PHE A 252 23.35 10.20 -5.31
C PHE A 252 23.36 8.76 -5.85
N GLU A 253 23.88 8.55 -7.06
CA GLU A 253 23.91 7.23 -7.71
C GLU A 253 24.89 6.26 -7.02
N ASP A 254 26.10 6.71 -6.68
CA ASP A 254 27.21 5.86 -6.20
C ASP A 254 27.78 6.29 -4.84
N GLY A 255 27.14 7.26 -4.18
CA GLY A 255 27.62 7.81 -2.92
C GLY A 255 27.18 7.02 -1.68
N PRO A 256 27.46 7.52 -0.48
CA PRO A 256 27.24 6.80 0.79
C PRO A 256 25.77 6.52 1.12
N TYR A 257 24.82 7.06 0.35
CA TYR A 257 23.38 6.90 0.58
C TYR A 257 22.67 6.15 -0.56
N SER A 258 23.39 5.66 -1.58
CA SER A 258 22.80 4.97 -2.73
C SER A 258 22.11 3.65 -2.34
N ASP A 259 22.67 2.94 -1.35
CA ASP A 259 22.18 1.66 -0.86
C ASP A 259 21.16 1.74 0.28
N LEU A 260 20.84 2.95 0.76
CA LEU A 260 19.97 3.13 1.94
C LEU A 260 18.59 2.48 1.75
N LYS A 261 18.03 2.52 0.53
CA LYS A 261 16.78 1.83 0.19
C LYS A 261 16.87 0.32 0.40
N HIS A 262 17.98 -0.30 -0.02
CA HIS A 262 18.22 -1.73 0.10
C HIS A 262 18.44 -2.15 1.55
N GLU A 263 19.15 -1.34 2.34
CA GLU A 263 19.33 -1.58 3.79
C GLU A 263 17.99 -1.60 4.52
N LYS A 264 17.12 -0.60 4.27
CA LYS A 264 15.81 -0.50 4.94
C LYS A 264 14.86 -1.59 4.50
N GLN A 265 14.88 -1.93 3.21
CA GLN A 265 14.15 -3.07 2.68
C GLN A 265 14.63 -4.39 3.30
N ALA A 266 15.94 -4.62 3.42
CA ALA A 266 16.48 -5.82 4.04
C ALA A 266 16.05 -5.96 5.50
N ALA A 267 16.19 -4.90 6.29
CA ALA A 267 15.75 -4.89 7.69
C ALA A 267 14.24 -5.15 7.83
N TRP A 268 13.43 -4.64 6.89
CA TRP A 268 11.99 -4.93 6.88
C TRP A 268 11.71 -6.38 6.49
N LYS A 269 12.31 -6.91 5.41
CA LYS A 269 12.15 -8.31 4.97
C LYS A 269 12.31 -9.29 6.13
N GLU A 270 13.36 -9.16 6.92
CA GLU A 270 13.63 -10.01 8.10
C GLU A 270 12.51 -10.01 9.14
N ARG A 271 11.66 -8.98 9.16
CA ARG A 271 10.59 -8.83 10.15
C ARG A 271 9.26 -9.45 9.71
N TRP A 272 8.87 -9.31 8.44
CA TRP A 272 7.52 -9.68 7.99
C TRP A 272 7.47 -10.91 7.07
N LEU A 273 8.56 -11.22 6.36
CA LEU A 273 8.60 -12.36 5.43
C LEU A 273 8.79 -13.74 6.07
N PRO A 274 9.48 -13.94 7.22
CA PRO A 274 9.81 -15.30 7.67
C PRO A 274 8.61 -16.25 7.82
N SER A 275 7.46 -15.76 8.30
CA SER A 275 6.24 -16.56 8.42
C SER A 275 5.65 -16.93 7.05
N ILE A 276 5.72 -16.01 6.10
CA ILE A 276 5.23 -16.16 4.72
C ILE A 276 6.10 -17.17 3.99
N THR A 277 7.42 -16.97 4.00
CA THR A 277 8.40 -17.88 3.38
C THR A 277 8.29 -19.29 3.95
N LYS A 278 8.14 -19.41 5.28
CA LYS A 278 7.89 -20.71 5.92
C LYS A 278 6.61 -21.37 5.40
N ARG A 279 5.50 -20.62 5.26
CA ARG A 279 4.25 -21.15 4.71
C ARG A 279 4.42 -21.59 3.24
N LEU A 280 5.05 -20.77 2.41
CA LEU A 280 5.29 -21.10 1.01
C LEU A 280 6.09 -22.40 0.89
N ASN A 281 7.17 -22.56 1.66
CA ASN A 281 7.97 -23.79 1.67
C ASN A 281 7.23 -25.02 2.24
N GLN A 282 6.22 -24.82 3.09
CA GLN A 282 5.32 -25.91 3.51
C GLN A 282 4.34 -26.31 2.40
N LYS A 283 3.92 -25.36 1.56
CA LYS A 283 3.01 -25.58 0.43
C LYS A 283 3.71 -26.06 -0.82
N LEU A 284 5.01 -25.82 -0.91
CA LEU A 284 5.90 -26.17 -2.02
C LEU A 284 7.11 -26.95 -1.47
N PRO A 285 6.89 -28.16 -0.90
CA PRO A 285 7.98 -28.97 -0.35
C PRO A 285 9.01 -29.28 -1.43
N GLY A 286 10.25 -28.83 -1.19
CA GLY A 286 11.37 -28.92 -2.14
C GLY A 286 11.87 -27.56 -2.65
N ALA A 287 10.99 -26.54 -2.68
CA ALA A 287 11.34 -25.24 -3.25
C ALA A 287 12.40 -24.47 -2.44
N ASN A 288 12.42 -24.62 -1.11
CA ASN A 288 13.40 -23.95 -0.22
C ASN A 288 13.60 -22.45 -0.51
N LEU A 289 12.51 -21.74 -0.79
CA LEU A 289 12.51 -20.32 -1.12
C LEU A 289 13.17 -19.49 -0.01
N SER A 290 14.01 -18.55 -0.42
CA SER A 290 14.57 -17.49 0.42
C SER A 290 13.57 -16.35 0.66
N LEU A 291 13.92 -15.44 1.57
CA LEU A 291 13.13 -14.21 1.78
C LEU A 291 13.09 -13.35 0.50
N THR A 292 14.19 -13.30 -0.26
CA THR A 292 14.26 -12.55 -1.52
C THR A 292 13.37 -13.19 -2.60
N GLU A 293 13.44 -14.51 -2.76
CA GLU A 293 12.56 -15.23 -3.70
C GLU A 293 11.09 -15.15 -3.28
N THR A 294 10.80 -15.03 -1.98
CA THR A 294 9.43 -14.75 -1.52
C THR A 294 8.92 -13.41 -2.03
N VAL A 295 9.75 -12.36 -2.05
CA VAL A 295 9.38 -11.08 -2.68
C VAL A 295 9.17 -11.25 -4.18
N TYR A 296 10.06 -11.97 -4.87
CA TYR A 296 9.89 -12.22 -6.31
C TYR A 296 8.60 -12.98 -6.61
N PHE A 297 8.24 -13.92 -5.75
CA PHE A 297 6.98 -14.65 -5.85
C PHE A 297 5.76 -13.74 -5.64
N MET A 298 5.87 -12.73 -4.77
CA MET A 298 4.86 -11.68 -4.62
C MET A 298 4.83 -10.75 -5.83
N ASP A 299 5.97 -10.37 -6.42
CA ASP A 299 6.07 -9.51 -7.61
C ASP A 299 5.33 -10.09 -8.82
N LEU A 300 5.25 -11.44 -8.93
CA LEU A 300 4.50 -12.10 -9.99
C LEU A 300 3.02 -11.72 -10.00
N CYS A 301 2.42 -11.40 -8.85
CA CYS A 301 1.02 -10.97 -8.78
C CYS A 301 0.75 -9.70 -9.60
N PRO A 302 1.36 -8.53 -9.31
CA PRO A 302 1.08 -7.32 -10.07
C PRO A 302 1.47 -7.48 -11.55
N PHE A 303 2.65 -8.02 -11.86
CA PHE A 303 3.11 -8.14 -13.25
C PHE A 303 2.23 -9.07 -14.09
N HIS A 304 1.83 -10.21 -13.54
CA HIS A 304 0.91 -11.11 -14.24
C HIS A 304 -0.51 -10.51 -14.34
N SER A 305 -0.95 -9.74 -13.34
CA SER A 305 -2.26 -9.10 -13.39
C SER A 305 -2.35 -8.10 -14.53
N VAL A 306 -1.35 -7.21 -14.68
CA VAL A 306 -1.36 -6.18 -15.74
C VAL A 306 -0.99 -6.70 -17.13
N ALA A 307 -0.48 -7.92 -17.24
CA ALA A 307 -0.28 -8.61 -18.52
C ALA A 307 -1.63 -9.06 -19.13
N ASP A 308 -2.64 -9.28 -18.31
CA ASP A 308 -4.02 -9.42 -18.79
C ASP A 308 -4.56 -8.06 -19.24
N LYS A 309 -5.20 -8.01 -20.41
CA LYS A 309 -5.71 -6.77 -21.01
C LYS A 309 -6.75 -6.03 -20.14
N ASN A 310 -7.39 -6.72 -19.20
CA ASN A 310 -8.37 -6.14 -18.28
C ASN A 310 -7.81 -5.99 -16.85
N ALA A 311 -6.50 -6.17 -16.66
CA ALA A 311 -5.83 -6.18 -15.37
C ALA A 311 -6.47 -7.13 -14.33
N LYS A 312 -6.98 -8.29 -14.78
CA LYS A 312 -7.59 -9.27 -13.87
C LYS A 312 -6.56 -9.73 -12.84
N PRO A 313 -6.86 -9.69 -11.53
CA PRO A 313 -5.94 -10.16 -10.51
C PRO A 313 -5.49 -11.60 -10.77
N SER A 314 -4.17 -11.79 -10.76
CA SER A 314 -3.53 -13.09 -10.98
C SER A 314 -3.81 -14.09 -9.85
N GLN A 315 -3.69 -15.39 -10.14
CA GLN A 315 -3.76 -16.45 -9.13
C GLN A 315 -2.66 -16.33 -8.08
N PHE A 316 -1.49 -15.76 -8.44
CA PHE A 316 -0.44 -15.44 -7.46
C PHE A 316 -0.95 -14.50 -6.36
N CYS A 317 -1.90 -13.62 -6.68
CA CYS A 317 -2.37 -12.61 -5.75
C CYS A 317 -3.16 -13.17 -4.58
N SER A 318 -3.87 -14.28 -4.78
CA SER A 318 -4.73 -14.89 -3.77
C SER A 318 -3.97 -15.80 -2.79
N LEU A 319 -2.66 -15.99 -3.00
CA LEU A 319 -1.75 -16.74 -2.12
C LEU A 319 -1.31 -15.96 -0.89
N PHE A 320 -1.62 -14.66 -0.84
CA PHE A 320 -1.19 -13.75 0.20
C PHE A 320 -2.38 -13.01 0.81
N SER A 321 -2.37 -12.88 2.13
CA SER A 321 -3.43 -12.17 2.86
C SER A 321 -3.29 -10.65 2.70
N GLU A 322 -4.35 -9.91 3.08
CA GLU A 322 -4.30 -8.44 3.08
C GLU A 322 -3.17 -7.90 3.97
N ASP A 323 -2.90 -8.55 5.10
CA ASP A 323 -1.83 -8.16 6.03
C ASP A 323 -0.44 -8.33 5.41
N GLU A 324 -0.28 -9.37 4.61
CA GLU A 324 0.96 -9.64 3.89
C GLU A 324 1.15 -8.67 2.73
N TRP A 325 0.07 -8.34 2.02
CA TRP A 325 0.07 -7.26 1.04
C TRP A 325 0.37 -5.90 1.68
N ARG A 326 -0.06 -5.62 2.91
CA ARG A 326 0.38 -4.41 3.64
C ARG A 326 1.87 -4.43 3.95
N GLY A 327 2.43 -5.59 4.28
CA GLY A 327 3.88 -5.77 4.43
C GLY A 327 4.66 -5.47 3.15
N TYR A 328 4.15 -5.96 2.01
CA TYR A 328 4.69 -5.70 0.68
C TYR A 328 4.56 -4.23 0.25
N ASP A 329 3.40 -3.63 0.42
CA ASP A 329 3.14 -2.22 0.10
C ASP A 329 4.09 -1.29 0.87
N TYR A 330 4.34 -1.59 2.14
CA TYR A 330 5.33 -0.86 2.94
C TYR A 330 6.77 -1.15 2.50
N PHE A 331 7.09 -2.39 2.11
CA PHE A 331 8.40 -2.75 1.54
C PHE A 331 8.73 -1.93 0.28
N GLU A 332 7.75 -1.75 -0.61
CA GLU A 332 7.90 -0.90 -1.80
C GLU A 332 7.93 0.60 -1.44
N SER A 333 7.18 1.02 -0.42
CA SER A 333 7.24 2.40 0.09
C SER A 333 8.62 2.75 0.65
N LEU A 334 9.28 1.80 1.32
CA LEU A 334 10.65 1.99 1.83
C LEU A 334 11.65 2.20 0.69
N ASP A 335 11.51 1.48 -0.43
CA ASP A 335 12.35 1.67 -1.62
C ASP A 335 12.29 3.12 -2.10
N LYS A 336 11.07 3.65 -2.25
CA LYS A 336 10.87 5.00 -2.78
C LYS A 336 11.24 6.07 -1.76
N TRP A 337 10.87 5.91 -0.50
CA TRP A 337 11.16 6.89 0.55
C TRP A 337 12.65 7.06 0.82
N TYR A 338 13.38 5.95 0.96
CA TYR A 338 14.82 5.95 1.25
C TYR A 338 15.71 5.94 0.00
N GLY A 339 15.14 5.69 -1.18
CA GLY A 339 15.83 5.82 -2.46
C GLY A 339 15.75 7.23 -3.02
N TYR A 340 14.54 7.78 -3.15
CA TYR A 340 14.28 9.02 -3.91
C TYR A 340 13.58 10.12 -3.11
N GLY A 341 12.95 9.75 -1.98
CA GLY A 341 12.25 10.68 -1.10
C GLY A 341 13.16 11.33 -0.05
N PHE A 342 12.52 11.96 0.94
CA PHE A 342 13.21 12.64 2.05
C PHE A 342 13.96 11.70 3.01
N GLY A 343 13.75 10.39 2.90
CA GLY A 343 14.57 9.41 3.62
C GLY A 343 16.03 9.37 3.12
N ASN A 344 16.27 9.79 1.88
CA ASN A 344 17.61 9.94 1.30
C ASN A 344 18.07 11.41 1.38
N PRO A 345 19.25 11.73 1.94
CA PRO A 345 19.75 13.10 1.99
C PRO A 345 19.88 13.79 0.62
N LEU A 346 20.04 13.02 -0.46
CA LEU A 346 20.16 13.51 -1.84
C LEU A 346 18.95 13.14 -2.71
N GLY A 347 17.90 12.56 -2.14
CA GLY A 347 16.67 12.21 -2.86
C GLY A 347 15.94 13.45 -3.39
N PRO A 348 15.57 14.42 -2.52
CA PRO A 348 14.86 15.62 -2.94
C PRO A 348 15.66 16.49 -3.91
N THR A 349 16.99 16.41 -3.90
CA THR A 349 17.80 17.16 -4.87
C THR A 349 17.52 16.67 -6.29
N GLN A 350 17.16 15.42 -6.54
CA GLN A 350 16.87 14.96 -7.91
C GLN A 350 15.65 15.68 -8.54
N GLY A 351 14.74 16.23 -7.73
CA GLY A 351 13.56 16.97 -8.19
C GLY A 351 13.74 18.49 -8.32
N TRP A 352 14.94 19.03 -8.04
CA TRP A 352 15.14 20.49 -7.92
C TRP A 352 14.78 21.25 -9.20
N ALA A 353 15.12 20.69 -10.36
CA ALA A 353 14.92 21.32 -11.67
C ALA A 353 13.44 21.40 -12.08
N MET A 354 12.56 20.63 -11.44
CA MET A 354 11.12 20.62 -11.68
C MET A 354 10.32 21.43 -10.65
N SER A 355 10.98 21.94 -9.62
CA SER A 355 10.33 22.70 -8.57
C SER A 355 10.08 24.13 -9.03
N THR A 356 8.82 24.56 -9.04
CA THR A 356 8.45 25.98 -9.17
C THR A 356 8.75 26.68 -7.85
N ARG A 357 9.49 27.80 -7.89
CA ARG A 357 9.69 28.66 -6.71
C ARG A 357 8.44 29.42 -6.33
#